data_AF-A0A5Y5LWE4-F1
#
_entry.id   AF-A0A5Y5LWE4-F1
#
_cell.length_a   1.000
_cell.length_b   1.000
_cell.length_c   1.000
_cell.angle_alpha   90.00
_cell.angle_beta   90.00
_cell.angle_gamma   90.00
#
_symmetry.space_group_name_H-M   'P 1'
#
loop_
_entity.id
_entity.type
_entity.pdbx_description
1 polymer ?
#
loop_
_entity_poly.entity_id
_entity_poly.type
_entity_poly.pdbx_seq_one_letter_code
_entity_poly.pdbx_strand_id
1 'polypeptide(L)'
;ILREKFLNYRLLSALIKLDKKPVKSHILFYSHFKNAYTRFSLDEENLKQNLKEGFYRSTKDEMVFVEFWRFNAFFKNKWKNFEDFLKKPLSIQAEVRWRNQVFGAYNLSPVIILEEIFPSRYEVIAKSEIYHDNQEVLAKI
;
A
#
# COMPACT_ATOMS: atom_id res chain seq x y z
N ILE A 1 -14.60 24.20 -20.59
CA ILE A 1 -14.26 22.80 -20.22
C ILE A 1 -12.81 22.57 -20.59
N LEU A 2 -11.97 22.20 -19.63
CA LEU A 2 -10.57 21.86 -19.84
C LEU A 2 -10.41 20.34 -19.83
N ARG A 3 -9.58 19.81 -20.73
CA ARG A 3 -9.23 18.38 -20.76
C ARG A 3 -7.81 18.20 -20.25
N GLU A 4 -7.64 17.35 -19.25
CA GLU A 4 -6.36 17.14 -18.59
C GLU A 4 -6.09 15.64 -18.44
N LYS A 5 -4.83 15.23 -18.68
CA LYS A 5 -4.37 13.88 -18.36
C LYS A 5 -4.33 13.70 -16.85
N PHE A 6 -4.75 12.54 -16.37
CA PHE A 6 -4.68 12.21 -14.95
C PHE A 6 -4.21 10.77 -14.74
N LEU A 7 -3.79 10.46 -13.51
CA LEU A 7 -3.38 9.11 -13.14
C LEU A 7 -4.62 8.25 -12.89
N ASN A 8 -5.10 7.57 -13.93
CA ASN A 8 -6.20 6.61 -13.87
C ASN A 8 -5.69 5.23 -13.42
N TYR A 9 -5.41 5.11 -12.13
CA TYR A 9 -4.98 3.86 -11.49
C TYR A 9 -6.18 3.03 -11.03
N ARG A 10 -6.08 1.71 -11.21
CA ARG A 10 -7.01 0.74 -10.60
C ARG A 10 -6.27 -0.43 -10.00
N LEU A 11 -6.63 -0.80 -8.77
CA LEU A 11 -6.33 -2.11 -8.21
C LEU A 11 -7.47 -3.06 -8.57
N LEU A 12 -7.18 -4.09 -9.37
CA LEU A 12 -8.19 -5.05 -9.81
C LEU A 12 -8.34 -6.21 -8.82
N SER A 13 -7.21 -6.67 -8.26
CA SER A 13 -7.19 -7.71 -7.23
C SER A 13 -5.88 -7.66 -6.45
N ALA A 14 -5.92 -8.12 -5.20
CA ALA A 14 -4.74 -8.35 -4.37
C ALA A 14 -5.02 -9.45 -3.33
N LEU A 15 -4.03 -10.28 -3.08
CA LEU A 15 -4.03 -11.34 -2.08
C LEU A 15 -2.63 -11.47 -1.50
N ILE A 16 -2.54 -11.32 -0.18
CA ILE A 16 -1.31 -11.50 0.58
C ILE A 16 -1.40 -12.82 1.33
N LYS A 17 -0.35 -13.64 1.27
CA LYS A 17 -0.24 -14.86 2.05
C LYS A 17 1.08 -14.89 2.82
N LEU A 18 1.00 -15.36 4.06
CA LEU A 18 2.15 -15.70 4.90
C LEU A 18 2.14 -17.21 5.12
N ASP A 19 3.23 -17.88 4.76
CA ASP A 19 3.34 -19.35 4.79
C ASP A 19 2.12 -20.06 4.15
N LYS A 20 1.76 -19.59 2.96
CA LYS A 20 0.62 -20.05 2.14
C LYS A 20 -0.77 -19.77 2.74
N LYS A 21 -0.88 -19.14 3.91
CA LYS A 21 -2.16 -18.76 4.52
C LYS A 21 -2.53 -17.32 4.15
N PRO A 22 -3.74 -17.06 3.61
CA PRO A 22 -4.22 -15.70 3.39
C PRO A 22 -4.22 -14.90 4.69
N VAL A 23 -3.75 -13.66 4.63
CA VAL A 23 -3.76 -12.73 5.77
C VAL A 23 -4.54 -11.48 5.44
N LYS A 24 -5.11 -10.87 6.48
CA LYS A 24 -5.74 -9.55 6.36
C LYS A 24 -4.67 -8.53 5.98
N SER A 25 -5.02 -7.65 5.06
CA SER A 25 -4.13 -6.60 4.57
C SER A 25 -4.95 -5.45 4.00
N HIS A 26 -4.35 -4.27 3.94
CA HIS A 26 -4.89 -3.13 3.21
C HIS A 26 -3.86 -2.64 2.19
N ILE A 27 -4.26 -2.52 0.94
CA ILE A 27 -3.39 -2.02 -0.12
C ILE A 27 -3.72 -0.55 -0.32
N LEU A 28 -2.75 0.33 -0.08
CA LEU A 28 -2.96 1.77 -0.20
C LEU A 28 -3.22 2.15 -1.65
N PHE A 29 -4.04 3.18 -1.89
CA PHE A 29 -4.24 3.72 -3.23
C PHE A 29 -2.92 4.11 -3.91
N TYR A 30 -2.89 3.99 -5.24
CA TYR A 30 -1.70 4.16 -6.09
C TYR A 30 -0.56 3.15 -5.86
N SER A 31 -0.85 1.99 -5.28
CA SER A 31 0.08 0.86 -5.18
C SER A 31 0.12 0.09 -6.51
N HIS A 32 1.06 0.42 -7.40
CA HIS A 32 1.20 -0.21 -8.70
C HIS A 32 2.15 -1.40 -8.67
N PHE A 33 1.62 -2.59 -8.93
CA PHE A 33 2.36 -3.84 -8.95
C PHE A 33 2.87 -4.12 -10.36
N LYS A 34 4.20 -4.22 -10.51
CA LYS A 34 4.84 -4.58 -11.77
C LYS A 34 4.62 -6.05 -12.12
N ASN A 35 4.73 -6.94 -11.13
CA ASN A 35 4.55 -8.37 -11.30
C ASN A 35 3.23 -8.82 -10.67
N ALA A 36 2.55 -9.75 -11.34
CA ALA A 36 1.30 -10.31 -10.83
C ALA A 36 1.50 -11.23 -9.61
N TYR A 37 2.71 -11.78 -9.45
CA TYR A 37 3.08 -12.67 -8.36
C TYR A 37 4.53 -12.41 -7.92
N THR A 38 4.70 -12.15 -6.63
CA THR A 38 6.02 -11.98 -6.01
C THR A 38 6.10 -12.76 -4.71
N ARG A 39 7.24 -13.42 -4.50
CA ARG A 39 7.49 -14.28 -3.35
C ARG A 39 8.88 -14.07 -2.80
N PHE A 40 8.99 -13.99 -1.49
CA PHE A 40 10.25 -13.88 -0.76
C PHE A 40 10.08 -14.37 0.68
N SER A 41 11.20 -14.65 1.35
CA SER A 41 11.20 -15.01 2.77
C SER A 41 11.87 -13.90 3.56
N LEU A 42 11.34 -13.61 4.74
CA LEU A 42 11.97 -12.75 5.73
C LEU A 42 12.42 -13.60 6.90
N ASP A 43 13.68 -13.49 7.27
CA ASP A 43 14.22 -14.07 8.49
C ASP A 43 14.39 -13.00 9.59
N GLU A 44 14.74 -13.43 10.80
CA GLU A 44 14.92 -12.52 11.93
C GLU A 44 16.02 -11.49 11.69
N GLU A 45 17.13 -11.89 11.05
CA GLU A 45 18.28 -11.02 10.85
C GLU A 45 17.93 -9.91 9.87
N ASN A 46 17.28 -10.27 8.75
CA ASN A 46 16.77 -9.34 7.77
C ASN A 46 15.80 -8.34 8.40
N LEU A 47 14.85 -8.80 9.23
CA LEU A 47 13.90 -7.91 9.90
C LEU A 47 14.59 -6.97 10.89
N LYS A 48 15.50 -7.45 11.73
CA LYS A 48 16.28 -6.59 12.66
C LYS A 48 17.00 -5.46 11.93
N GLN A 49 17.53 -5.75 10.74
CA GLN A 49 18.27 -4.78 9.94
C GLN A 49 17.35 -3.83 9.17
N ASN A 50 16.23 -4.30 8.61
CA ASN A 50 15.48 -3.58 7.59
C ASN A 50 14.07 -3.10 8.03
N LEU A 51 13.48 -3.68 9.08
CA LEU A 51 12.25 -3.17 9.68
C LEU A 51 12.60 -1.99 10.59
N LYS A 52 12.29 -0.76 10.14
CA LYS A 52 12.57 0.47 10.89
C LYS A 52 11.30 1.25 11.12
N GLU A 53 11.01 1.52 12.40
CA GLU A 53 9.81 2.26 12.82
C GLU A 53 8.51 1.73 12.21
N GLY A 54 8.37 0.41 12.06
CA GLY A 54 7.19 -0.22 11.46
C GLY A 54 7.13 -0.15 9.93
N PHE A 55 8.22 0.21 9.25
CA PHE A 55 8.34 0.14 7.80
C PHE A 55 9.37 -0.90 7.38
N TYR A 56 9.00 -1.77 6.45
CA TYR A 56 9.91 -2.68 5.78
C TYR A 56 9.88 -2.42 4.26
N ARG A 57 11.04 -2.10 3.68
CA ARG A 57 11.18 -1.85 2.24
C ARG A 57 11.78 -3.09 1.58
N SER A 58 10.96 -3.78 0.80
CA SER A 58 11.37 -4.94 0.02
C SER A 58 12.18 -4.51 -1.20
N THR A 59 13.31 -5.18 -1.43
CA THR A 59 14.06 -5.08 -2.69
C THR A 59 13.37 -5.83 -3.83
N LYS A 60 12.40 -6.71 -3.52
CA LYS A 60 11.53 -7.34 -4.51
C LYS A 60 10.33 -6.43 -4.78
N ASP A 61 10.14 -6.09 -6.05
CA ASP A 61 9.07 -5.22 -6.57
C ASP A 61 8.97 -3.84 -5.90
N GLU A 62 10.07 -3.38 -5.29
CA GLU A 62 10.16 -2.09 -4.62
C GLU A 62 9.00 -1.83 -3.63
N MET A 63 8.45 -2.91 -3.04
CA MET A 63 7.25 -2.86 -2.20
C MET A 63 7.60 -2.34 -0.81
N VAL A 64 6.66 -1.64 -0.19
CA VAL A 64 6.76 -1.20 1.19
C VAL A 64 5.66 -1.88 2.00
N PHE A 65 6.07 -2.59 3.05
CA PHE A 65 5.18 -3.10 4.07
C PHE A 65 5.17 -2.12 5.25
N VAL A 66 4.00 -1.85 5.79
CA VAL A 66 3.80 -0.94 6.91
C VAL A 66 3.01 -1.64 7.99
N GLU A 67 3.54 -1.66 9.21
CA GLU A 67 2.81 -2.18 10.35
C GLU A 67 1.66 -1.25 10.72
N PHE A 68 0.52 -1.84 11.04
CA PHE A 68 -0.71 -1.11 11.32
C PHE A 68 -0.55 -0.12 12.48
N TRP A 69 0.16 -0.51 13.56
CA TRP A 69 0.40 0.38 14.70
C TRP A 69 1.08 1.68 14.25
N ARG A 70 2.05 1.58 13.34
CA ARG A 70 2.78 2.75 12.82
C ARG A 70 1.87 3.59 11.94
N PHE A 71 1.14 2.95 11.04
CA PHE A 71 0.18 3.64 10.18
C PHE A 71 -0.85 4.42 11.01
N ASN A 72 -1.45 3.77 12.01
CA ASN A 72 -2.47 4.35 12.88
C ASN A 72 -1.94 5.52 13.73
N ALA A 73 -0.66 5.50 14.10
CA ALA A 73 -0.01 6.59 14.83
C ALA A 73 -0.04 7.93 14.06
N PHE A 74 0.07 7.91 12.72
CA PHE A 74 -0.08 9.13 11.89
C PHE A 74 -1.47 9.76 11.99
N PHE A 75 -2.47 8.99 12.41
CA PHE A 75 -3.86 9.42 12.55
C PHE A 75 -4.31 9.49 14.00
N LYS A 76 -3.36 9.68 14.94
CA LYS A 76 -3.63 9.78 16.38
C LYS A 76 -4.40 8.57 16.92
N ASN A 77 -4.04 7.37 16.45
CA ASN A 77 -4.66 6.11 16.85
C ASN A 77 -6.18 6.11 16.65
N LYS A 78 -6.62 6.60 15.48
CA LYS A 78 -8.03 6.70 15.08
C LYS A 78 -8.78 5.37 15.20
N TRP A 79 -8.12 4.26 14.85
CA TRP A 79 -8.74 2.93 14.87
C TRP A 79 -8.32 2.15 16.11
N LYS A 80 -9.22 1.31 16.63
CA LYS A 80 -8.95 0.52 17.84
C LYS A 80 -8.04 -0.67 17.57
N ASN A 81 -8.23 -1.33 16.43
CA ASN A 81 -7.49 -2.50 16.00
C ASN A 81 -7.51 -2.58 14.46
N PHE A 82 -6.83 -3.59 13.91
CA PHE A 82 -6.71 -3.72 12.47
C PHE A 82 -8.06 -4.02 11.80
N GLU A 83 -8.94 -4.81 12.42
CA GLU A 83 -10.29 -5.07 11.91
C GLU A 83 -11.14 -3.80 11.78
N ASP A 84 -11.08 -2.91 12.78
CA ASP A 84 -11.79 -1.62 12.75
C ASP A 84 -11.29 -0.74 11.59
N PHE A 85 -9.98 -0.75 11.35
CA PHE A 85 -9.40 -0.09 10.19
C PHE A 85 -9.89 -0.67 8.86
N LEU A 86 -9.89 -1.99 8.71
CA LEU A 86 -10.34 -2.63 7.46
C LEU A 86 -11.84 -2.41 7.18
N LYS A 87 -12.66 -2.30 8.22
CA LYS A 87 -14.09 -1.98 8.08
C LYS A 87 -14.33 -0.53 7.67
N LYS A 88 -13.46 0.38 8.11
CA LYS A 88 -13.59 1.82 7.86
C LYS A 88 -12.23 2.46 7.56
N PRO A 89 -11.63 2.17 6.40
CA PRO A 89 -10.33 2.71 6.04
C PRO A 89 -10.41 4.23 5.79
N LEU A 90 -9.29 4.83 5.43
CA LEU A 90 -9.28 6.22 4.99
C LEU A 90 -10.07 6.40 3.69
N SER A 91 -10.53 7.62 3.46
CA SER A 91 -10.93 7.99 2.10
C SER A 91 -9.71 8.01 1.18
N ILE A 92 -9.91 7.74 -0.10
CA ILE A 92 -8.84 7.74 -1.12
C ILE A 92 -8.01 9.03 -1.04
N GLN A 93 -8.66 10.19 -0.92
CA GLN A 93 -7.96 11.47 -0.81
C GLN A 93 -7.05 11.55 0.42
N ALA A 94 -7.48 11.00 1.56
CA ALA A 94 -6.68 10.98 2.77
C ALA A 94 -5.50 10.00 2.66
N GLU A 95 -5.70 8.84 2.01
CA GLU A 95 -4.60 7.90 1.70
C GLU A 95 -3.55 8.54 0.80
N VAL A 96 -3.99 9.20 -0.29
CA VAL A 96 -3.07 9.86 -1.22
C VAL A 96 -2.31 11.00 -0.54
N ARG A 97 -2.96 11.77 0.34
CA ARG A 97 -2.27 12.80 1.14
C ARG A 97 -1.20 12.20 2.04
N TRP A 98 -1.54 11.15 2.80
CA TRP A 98 -0.58 10.47 3.67
C TRP A 98 0.57 9.84 2.87
N ARG A 99 0.25 9.19 1.74
CA ARG A 99 1.23 8.63 0.81
C ARG A 99 2.25 9.67 0.37
N ASN A 100 1.78 10.83 -0.10
CA ASN A 100 2.64 11.92 -0.56
C ASN A 100 3.50 12.47 0.57
N GLN A 101 2.97 12.56 1.79
CA GLN A 101 3.71 13.02 2.96
C GLN A 101 4.85 12.06 3.34
N VAL A 102 4.62 10.75 3.24
CA VAL A 102 5.56 9.72 3.74
C VAL A 102 6.54 9.25 2.66
N PHE A 103 6.09 9.13 1.41
CA PHE A 103 6.87 8.55 0.31
C PHE A 103 7.26 9.57 -0.77
N GLY A 104 6.75 10.79 -0.69
CA GLY A 104 6.95 11.83 -1.70
C GLY A 104 5.92 11.77 -2.83
N ALA A 105 5.90 12.84 -3.63
CA ALA A 105 5.00 12.95 -4.77
C ALA A 105 5.31 11.89 -5.83
N TYR A 106 4.27 11.44 -6.54
CA TYR A 106 4.35 10.49 -7.66
C TYR A 106 4.92 9.10 -7.33
N ASN A 107 5.14 8.77 -6.06
CA ASN A 107 5.53 7.43 -5.68
C ASN A 107 4.39 6.45 -5.99
N LEU A 108 4.66 5.40 -6.79
CA LEU A 108 3.68 4.35 -7.13
C LEU A 108 4.08 2.96 -6.62
N SER A 109 5.15 2.85 -5.84
CA SER A 109 5.58 1.60 -5.19
C SER A 109 4.42 0.97 -4.44
N PRO A 110 4.22 -0.36 -4.48
CA PRO A 110 3.17 -0.97 -3.67
C PRO A 110 3.35 -0.68 -2.19
N VAL A 111 2.30 -0.18 -1.53
CA VAL A 111 2.28 0.04 -0.08
C VAL A 111 1.21 -0.85 0.53
N ILE A 112 1.64 -1.80 1.34
CA ILE A 112 0.83 -2.88 1.91
C ILE A 112 0.84 -2.70 3.42
N ILE A 113 -0.32 -2.43 4.01
CA ILE A 113 -0.47 -2.36 5.47
C ILE A 113 -0.83 -3.76 5.97
N LEU A 114 -0.04 -4.25 6.92
CA LEU A 114 -0.25 -5.51 7.64
C LEU A 114 -0.44 -5.22 9.13
N GLU A 115 -1.11 -6.13 9.84
CA GLU A 115 -1.24 -6.02 11.29
C GLU A 115 0.14 -6.02 11.98
N GLU A 116 0.99 -6.98 11.60
CA GLU A 116 2.36 -7.17 12.08
C GLU A 116 3.24 -7.69 10.95
N ILE A 117 4.54 -7.36 10.98
CA ILE A 117 5.55 -7.91 10.06
C ILE A 117 6.50 -8.80 10.86
N PHE A 118 6.51 -10.10 10.56
CA PHE A 118 7.31 -11.10 11.29
C PHE A 118 8.00 -12.09 10.33
N PRO A 119 8.99 -12.88 10.81
CA PRO A 119 9.69 -13.85 9.97
C PRO A 119 8.71 -14.89 9.37
N SER A 120 8.62 -14.93 8.05
CA SER A 120 7.71 -15.80 7.32
C SER A 120 8.03 -15.79 5.83
N ARG A 121 7.39 -16.68 5.07
CA ARG A 121 7.38 -16.64 3.62
C ARG A 121 6.19 -15.80 3.12
N TYR A 122 6.51 -14.68 2.51
CA TYR A 122 5.55 -13.72 1.95
C TYR A 122 5.26 -14.06 0.49
N GLU A 123 3.98 -14.08 0.14
CA GLU A 123 3.50 -14.22 -1.23
C GLU A 123 2.48 -13.10 -1.50
N VAL A 124 2.79 -12.26 -2.49
CA VAL A 124 1.97 -11.15 -2.96
C VAL A 124 1.46 -11.49 -4.34
N ILE A 125 0.15 -11.65 -4.47
CA ILE A 125 -0.54 -11.89 -5.74
C ILE A 125 -1.43 -10.69 -5.98
N ALA A 126 -1.10 -9.81 -6.91
CA ALA A 126 -1.86 -8.58 -7.13
C ALA A 126 -1.86 -8.16 -8.59
N LYS A 127 -2.94 -7.54 -9.02
CA LYS A 127 -3.06 -6.96 -10.36
C LYS A 127 -3.54 -5.52 -10.24
N SER A 128 -2.73 -4.60 -10.73
CA SER A 128 -3.09 -3.20 -10.89
C SER A 128 -2.86 -2.75 -12.33
N GLU A 129 -3.61 -1.75 -12.77
CA GLU A 129 -3.51 -1.18 -14.10
C GLU A 129 -3.44 0.35 -14.00
N ILE A 130 -2.69 0.98 -14.91
CA ILE A 130 -2.72 2.42 -15.14
C ILE A 130 -3.20 2.65 -16.56
N TYR A 131 -4.35 3.31 -16.70
CA TYR A 131 -4.94 3.63 -17.99
C TYR A 131 -4.49 5.01 -18.46
N HIS A 132 -4.26 5.15 -19.76
CA HIS A 132 -4.07 6.45 -20.39
C HIS A 132 -5.43 7.07 -20.65
N ASP A 133 -5.84 8.00 -19.80
CA ASP A 133 -7.16 8.62 -19.84
C ASP A 133 -7.08 10.14 -19.59
N ASN A 134 -8.15 10.85 -19.95
CA ASN A 134 -8.30 12.28 -19.73
C ASN A 134 -9.57 12.55 -18.91
N GLN A 135 -9.50 13.53 -18.02
CA GLN A 135 -10.67 14.02 -17.29
C GLN A 135 -11.09 15.38 -17.84
N GLU A 136 -12.40 15.64 -17.84
CA GLU A 136 -12.96 16.95 -18.18
C GLU A 136 -13.21 17.74 -16.89
N VAL A 137 -12.57 18.90 -16.78
CA VAL A 137 -12.72 19.81 -15.65
C VAL A 137 -13.51 21.03 -16.10
N LEU A 138 -14.61 21.32 -15.38
CA LEU A 138 -15.37 22.55 -15.54
C LEU A 138 -14.62 23.68 -14.84
N ALA A 139 -13.72 24.34 -15.56
CA ALA A 139 -13.12 25.58 -15.09
C ALA A 139 -14.18 26.70 -15.08
N LYS A 140 -14.49 27.23 -13.89
CA LYS A 140 -15.05 28.58 -13.77
C LYS A 140 -13.87 29.54 -13.89
N ILE A 141 -13.71 30.13 -15.06
CA ILE A 141 -12.81 31.26 -15.29
C ILE A 141 -13.58 32.53 -14.91
#